data_AF-A0A6P6TJN2-F1
#
_entry.id   AF-A0A6P6TJN2-F1
#
_cell.length_a   1.000
_cell.length_b   1.000
_cell.length_c   1.000
_cell.angle_alpha   90.00
_cell.angle_beta   90.00
_cell.angle_gamma   90.00
#
_symmetry.space_group_name_H-M   'P 1'
#
loop_
_entity.id
_entity.type
_entity.pdbx_description
1 polymer ?
#
loop_
_entity_poly.entity_id
_entity_poly.type
_entity_poly.pdbx_seq_one_letter_code
_entity_poly.pdbx_strand_id
1 'polypeptide(L)'
;MASRLGRRVVHFANLPIKLLMPSSFSNIREIALKTIPSASKIEIKRVLESLYGFEVDKVRTLNMDGKKKKRGGLLIAKPDYKKAYVTLKNPLSISPDVYPIRMIEEDKKNMAKPSKKSSMLEDGEPRTPHWLDERKDRSNGFRQERFGSPRRGGHSRDGPGGGGSTGAAAAKFPWSNMKSFASDQCEE
;
A
#
# COMPACT_ATOMS: atom_id res chain seq x y z
N MET A 1 -52.47 -6.72 -24.58
CA MET A 1 -51.71 -6.33 -23.37
C MET A 1 -50.97 -7.56 -22.87
N ALA A 2 -49.66 -7.66 -23.10
CA ALA A 2 -48.90 -8.85 -22.74
C ALA A 2 -48.76 -8.96 -21.21
N SER A 3 -49.17 -10.11 -20.67
CA SER A 3 -49.21 -10.43 -19.26
C SER A 3 -47.85 -10.24 -18.58
N ARG A 4 -47.81 -9.42 -17.52
CA ARG A 4 -46.70 -9.29 -16.56
C ARG A 4 -46.56 -10.51 -15.63
N LEU A 5 -47.02 -11.68 -16.05
CA LEU A 5 -46.97 -12.94 -15.29
C LEU A 5 -45.73 -13.79 -15.63
N GLY A 6 -44.70 -13.16 -16.18
CA GLY A 6 -43.46 -13.81 -16.61
C GLY A 6 -42.30 -13.51 -15.67
N ARG A 7 -41.61 -14.57 -15.25
CA ARG A 7 -40.29 -14.55 -14.60
C ARG A 7 -39.40 -13.47 -15.24
N ARG A 8 -38.70 -12.63 -14.46
CA ARG A 8 -37.75 -11.63 -15.00
C ARG A 8 -36.67 -12.35 -15.83
N VAL A 9 -36.77 -12.25 -17.16
CA VAL A 9 -35.80 -12.80 -18.11
C VAL A 9 -34.68 -11.79 -18.30
N VAL A 10 -33.43 -12.24 -18.16
CA VAL A 10 -32.24 -11.43 -18.39
C VAL A 10 -31.48 -12.07 -19.54
N HIS A 11 -31.39 -11.37 -20.67
CA HIS A 11 -30.70 -11.86 -21.86
C HIS A 11 -29.18 -11.69 -21.75
N PHE A 12 -28.73 -10.54 -21.25
CA PHE A 12 -27.32 -10.23 -21.04
C PHE A 12 -27.08 -9.82 -19.59
N ALA A 13 -26.20 -10.55 -18.91
CA ALA A 13 -25.80 -10.22 -17.55
C ALA A 13 -24.64 -9.21 -17.55
N ASN A 14 -24.91 -7.97 -17.15
CA ASN A 14 -23.88 -6.95 -16.96
C ASN A 14 -23.53 -6.83 -15.46
N LEU A 15 -22.92 -7.87 -14.89
CA LEU A 15 -22.49 -7.89 -13.50
C LEU A 15 -20.96 -7.98 -13.44
N PRO A 16 -20.23 -6.94 -12.99
CA PRO A 16 -18.78 -7.01 -12.87
C PRO A 16 -18.41 -7.88 -11.67
N ILE A 17 -17.81 -9.04 -11.94
CA ILE A 17 -17.31 -9.97 -10.93
C ILE A 17 -15.79 -9.99 -10.99
N LYS A 18 -15.15 -9.78 -9.84
CA LYS A 18 -13.69 -9.91 -9.68
C LYS A 18 -13.41 -11.01 -8.65
N LEU A 19 -12.62 -12.00 -9.03
CA LEU A 19 -12.12 -13.00 -8.09
C LEU A 19 -11.15 -12.36 -7.12
N LEU A 20 -11.31 -12.67 -5.83
CA LEU A 20 -10.30 -12.38 -4.82
C LEU A 20 -9.39 -13.58 -4.67
N MET A 21 -8.15 -13.32 -4.26
CA MET A 21 -7.14 -14.34 -4.00
C MET A 21 -7.69 -15.41 -3.04
N PRO A 22 -7.66 -16.70 -3.41
CA PRO A 22 -8.04 -17.77 -2.50
C PRO A 22 -6.95 -17.97 -1.43
N SER A 23 -7.31 -18.53 -0.29
CA SER A 23 -6.37 -18.85 0.79
C SER A 23 -5.45 -20.02 0.44
N SER A 24 -5.93 -20.95 -0.38
CA SER A 24 -5.20 -22.13 -0.86
C SER A 24 -5.48 -22.33 -2.35
N PHE A 25 -4.59 -23.06 -3.03
CA PHE A 25 -4.72 -23.36 -4.47
C PHE A 25 -5.25 -24.77 -4.76
N SER A 26 -5.11 -25.67 -3.78
CA SER A 26 -5.65 -27.03 -3.81
C SER A 26 -6.99 -27.10 -3.05
N ASN A 27 -7.94 -27.86 -3.60
CA ASN A 27 -9.25 -28.16 -3.01
C ASN A 27 -10.01 -26.93 -2.46
N ILE A 28 -10.31 -25.98 -3.34
CA ILE A 28 -11.03 -24.77 -2.97
C ILE A 28 -12.53 -25.07 -2.95
N ARG A 29 -13.11 -25.12 -1.76
CA ARG A 29 -14.57 -25.27 -1.57
C ARG A 29 -15.30 -23.94 -1.54
N GLU A 30 -14.63 -22.90 -1.04
CA GLU A 30 -15.21 -21.57 -0.91
C GLU A 30 -14.34 -20.55 -1.64
N ILE A 31 -14.97 -19.79 -2.55
CA ILE A 31 -14.31 -18.70 -3.28
C ILE A 31 -14.83 -17.35 -2.82
N ALA A 32 -13.97 -16.35 -2.83
CA ALA A 32 -14.33 -14.97 -2.50
C ALA A 32 -14.36 -14.11 -3.76
N LEU A 33 -15.44 -13.33 -3.92
CA LEU A 33 -15.68 -12.45 -5.05
C LEU A 33 -15.88 -11.02 -4.57
N LYS A 34 -15.46 -10.07 -5.39
CA LYS A 34 -15.77 -8.65 -5.29
C LYS A 34 -16.70 -8.25 -6.43
N THR A 35 -17.84 -7.66 -6.09
CA THR A 35 -18.91 -7.27 -7.01
C THR A 35 -19.50 -5.90 -6.63
N ILE A 36 -20.46 -5.40 -7.40
CA ILE A 36 -21.20 -4.16 -7.10
C ILE A 36 -22.17 -4.33 -5.92
N PRO A 37 -22.41 -3.27 -5.12
CA PRO A 37 -23.31 -3.32 -3.98
C PRO A 37 -24.77 -3.63 -4.32
N SER A 38 -25.22 -3.40 -5.56
CA SER A 38 -26.58 -3.72 -6.00
C SER A 38 -26.82 -5.21 -6.27
N ALA A 39 -25.78 -6.04 -6.40
CA ALA A 39 -25.90 -7.44 -6.82
C ALA A 39 -26.66 -8.32 -5.82
N SER A 40 -27.67 -9.06 -6.26
CA SER A 40 -28.37 -10.04 -5.41
C SER A 40 -27.65 -11.38 -5.36
N LYS A 41 -27.84 -12.16 -4.26
CA LYS A 41 -27.31 -13.53 -4.13
C LYS A 41 -27.77 -14.43 -5.29
N ILE A 42 -29.02 -14.26 -5.71
CA ILE A 42 -29.64 -15.05 -6.79
C ILE A 42 -29.02 -14.70 -8.14
N GLU A 43 -28.71 -13.42 -8.38
CA GLU A 43 -28.06 -12.97 -9.61
C GLU A 43 -26.64 -13.51 -9.69
N ILE A 44 -25.86 -13.39 -8.60
CA ILE A 44 -24.50 -13.91 -8.54
C ILE A 44 -24.49 -15.42 -8.81
N LYS A 45 -25.39 -16.18 -8.18
CA LYS A 45 -25.51 -17.63 -8.40
C LYS A 45 -25.79 -17.97 -9.86
N ARG A 46 -26.81 -17.34 -10.46
CA ARG A 46 -27.18 -17.58 -11.87
C ARG A 46 -26.06 -17.22 -12.84
N VAL A 47 -25.36 -16.11 -12.62
CA VAL A 47 -24.25 -15.68 -13.47
C VAL A 47 -23.09 -16.68 -13.41
N LEU A 48 -22.75 -17.17 -12.22
CA LEU A 48 -21.69 -18.17 -12.05
C LEU A 48 -22.05 -19.52 -12.68
N GLU A 49 -23.30 -19.96 -12.53
CA GLU A 49 -23.79 -21.20 -13.13
C GLU A 49 -23.89 -21.08 -14.66
N SER A 50 -24.47 -19.99 -15.18
CA SER A 50 -24.77 -19.86 -16.62
C SER A 50 -23.59 -19.43 -17.47
N LEU A 51 -22.75 -18.50 -17.00
CA LEU A 51 -21.62 -18.01 -17.80
C LEU A 51 -20.35 -18.85 -17.64
N TYR A 52 -20.10 -19.36 -16.42
CA TYR A 52 -18.86 -20.05 -16.09
C TYR A 52 -19.04 -21.55 -15.84
N GLY A 53 -20.28 -22.04 -15.75
CA GLY A 53 -20.56 -23.47 -15.54
C GLY A 53 -20.22 -23.98 -14.14
N PHE A 54 -20.09 -23.11 -13.14
CA PHE A 54 -19.81 -23.55 -11.77
C PHE A 54 -21.04 -24.12 -11.08
N GLU A 55 -20.86 -25.24 -10.37
CA GLU A 55 -21.88 -25.77 -9.48
C GLU A 55 -21.83 -25.08 -8.12
N VAL A 56 -22.77 -24.15 -7.91
CA VAL A 56 -22.85 -23.37 -6.67
C VAL A 56 -23.85 -23.97 -5.71
N ASP A 57 -23.39 -24.27 -4.50
CA ASP A 57 -24.28 -24.69 -3.42
C ASP A 57 -24.96 -23.47 -2.79
N LYS A 58 -24.16 -22.62 -2.14
CA LYS A 58 -24.63 -21.48 -1.33
C LYS A 58 -23.85 -20.21 -1.60
N VAL A 59 -24.53 -19.07 -1.59
CA VAL A 59 -23.91 -17.74 -1.70
C VAL A 59 -24.19 -16.93 -0.43
N ARG A 60 -23.13 -16.41 0.19
CA ARG A 60 -23.18 -15.49 1.32
C ARG A 60 -22.59 -14.15 0.86
N THR A 61 -23.17 -13.04 1.29
CA THR A 61 -22.77 -11.71 0.83
C THR A 61 -22.63 -10.77 2.02
N LEU A 62 -21.66 -9.88 1.94
CA LEU A 62 -21.42 -8.78 2.87
C LEU A 62 -21.33 -7.47 2.07
N ASN A 63 -22.00 -6.43 2.53
CA ASN A 63 -21.83 -5.09 1.99
C ASN A 63 -20.61 -4.47 2.66
N MET A 64 -19.63 -4.03 1.87
CA MET A 64 -18.38 -3.47 2.34
C MET A 64 -18.27 -2.00 1.91
N ASP A 65 -18.12 -1.13 2.90
CA ASP A 65 -17.84 0.28 2.65
C ASP A 65 -16.41 0.45 2.11
N GLY A 66 -16.28 1.39 1.18
CA GLY A 66 -15.00 1.84 0.68
C GLY A 66 -14.25 2.65 1.74
N LYS A 67 -12.92 2.60 1.68
CA LYS A 67 -12.07 3.38 2.59
C LYS A 67 -12.27 4.87 2.32
N LYS A 68 -12.81 5.57 3.32
CA LYS A 68 -12.96 7.02 3.37
C LYS A 68 -11.66 7.65 3.88
N LYS A 69 -11.18 8.72 3.25
CA LYS A 69 -10.01 9.50 3.66
C LYS A 69 -10.37 10.99 3.59
N LYS A 70 -10.03 11.74 4.63
CA LYS A 70 -10.18 13.19 4.66
C LYS A 70 -8.81 13.84 4.45
N ARG A 71 -8.71 14.80 3.53
CA ARG A 71 -7.51 15.62 3.34
C ARG A 71 -7.94 17.09 3.36
N GLY A 72 -7.61 17.80 4.44
CA GLY A 72 -8.15 19.14 4.70
C GLY A 72 -9.68 19.11 4.82
N GLY A 73 -10.37 19.90 4.00
CA GLY A 73 -11.83 19.94 3.91
C GLY A 73 -12.47 18.89 2.99
N LEU A 74 -11.70 18.23 2.12
CA LEU A 74 -12.24 17.31 1.11
C LEU A 74 -12.29 15.86 1.64
N LEU A 75 -13.44 15.21 1.46
CA LEU A 75 -13.66 13.78 1.72
C LEU A 75 -13.52 13.00 0.40
N ILE A 76 -12.52 12.12 0.35
CA ILE A 76 -12.26 11.21 -0.78
C ILE A 76 -12.56 9.79 -0.32
N ALA A 77 -13.41 9.08 -1.05
CA ALA A 77 -13.76 7.70 -0.75
C ALA A 77 -13.42 6.77 -1.92
N LYS A 78 -12.97 5.55 -1.59
CA LYS A 78 -12.99 4.45 -2.57
C LYS A 78 -14.44 4.00 -2.79
N PRO A 79 -14.77 3.44 -3.97
CA PRO A 79 -16.11 2.92 -4.21
C PRO A 79 -16.40 1.73 -3.28
N ASP A 80 -17.61 1.72 -2.75
CA ASP A 80 -18.17 0.61 -1.99
C ASP A 80 -18.28 -0.63 -2.88
N TYR A 81 -18.26 -1.81 -2.25
CA TYR A 81 -18.36 -3.06 -2.98
C TYR A 81 -19.09 -4.11 -2.16
N LYS A 82 -19.58 -5.14 -2.84
CA LYS A 82 -20.13 -6.32 -2.18
C LYS A 82 -19.11 -7.44 -2.24
N LYS A 83 -18.78 -7.99 -1.07
CA LYS A 83 -17.97 -9.20 -0.95
C LYS A 83 -18.91 -10.39 -0.93
N ALA A 84 -18.71 -11.35 -1.83
CA ALA A 84 -19.50 -12.57 -1.88
C ALA A 84 -18.60 -13.77 -1.60
N TYR A 85 -19.01 -14.61 -0.66
CA TYR A 85 -18.45 -15.92 -0.41
C TYR A 85 -19.36 -16.96 -1.06
N VAL A 86 -18.80 -17.73 -1.97
CA VAL A 86 -19.53 -18.72 -2.75
C VAL A 86 -19.00 -20.09 -2.40
N THR A 87 -19.88 -20.95 -1.88
CA THR A 87 -19.59 -22.34 -1.60
C THR A 87 -19.88 -23.15 -2.87
N LEU A 88 -18.86 -23.83 -3.38
CA LEU A 88 -18.94 -24.72 -4.54
C LEU A 88 -19.34 -26.12 -4.07
N LYS A 89 -20.09 -26.85 -4.91
CA LYS A 89 -20.37 -28.27 -4.68
C LYS A 89 -19.13 -29.12 -4.93
N ASN A 90 -18.48 -28.86 -6.07
CA ASN A 90 -17.27 -29.54 -6.47
C ASN A 90 -16.05 -28.69 -6.10
N PRO A 91 -15.03 -29.27 -5.43
CA PRO A 91 -13.84 -28.54 -5.06
C PRO A 91 -13.05 -28.15 -6.31
N LEU A 92 -12.60 -26.89 -6.36
CA LEU A 92 -11.81 -26.37 -7.48
C LEU A 92 -10.31 -26.48 -7.18
N SER A 93 -9.51 -26.86 -8.17
CA SER A 93 -8.05 -26.75 -8.14
C SER A 93 -7.59 -25.70 -9.14
N ILE A 94 -6.74 -24.77 -8.70
CA ILE A 94 -6.18 -23.71 -9.55
C ILE A 94 -4.66 -23.92 -9.59
N SER A 95 -4.08 -23.94 -10.78
CA SER A 95 -2.62 -23.97 -10.89
C SER A 95 -2.03 -22.62 -10.44
N PRO A 96 -0.96 -22.62 -9.62
CA PRO A 96 -0.35 -21.38 -9.15
C PRO A 96 0.17 -20.46 -10.27
N ASP A 97 0.40 -21.00 -11.47
CA ASP A 97 0.94 -20.29 -12.64
C ASP A 97 -0.11 -19.38 -13.31
N VAL A 98 -1.40 -19.55 -13.02
CA VAL A 98 -2.48 -18.67 -13.50
C VAL A 98 -2.33 -17.25 -12.96
N TYR A 99 -1.61 -17.10 -11.84
CA TYR A 99 -1.27 -15.81 -11.28
C TYR A 99 0.25 -15.63 -11.34
N PRO A 100 0.77 -14.48 -11.84
CA PRO A 100 2.21 -14.21 -11.89
C PRO A 100 2.80 -13.89 -10.51
N ILE A 101 2.35 -14.57 -9.46
CA ILE A 101 2.80 -14.41 -8.08
C ILE A 101 4.18 -15.03 -7.93
N ARG A 102 4.42 -16.20 -8.53
CA ARG A 102 5.72 -16.88 -8.53
C ARG A 102 6.81 -15.99 -9.12
N MET A 103 6.57 -15.39 -10.28
CA MET A 103 7.54 -14.50 -10.93
C MET A 103 7.86 -13.29 -10.06
N ILE A 104 6.84 -12.62 -9.50
CA ILE A 104 7.05 -11.46 -8.61
C ILE A 104 7.76 -11.86 -7.31
N GLU A 105 7.48 -13.03 -6.76
CA GLU A 105 8.07 -13.53 -5.52
C GLU A 105 9.50 -14.02 -5.72
N GLU A 106 9.80 -14.63 -6.86
CA GLU A 106 11.15 -14.98 -7.31
C GLU A 106 11.97 -13.73 -7.61
N ASP A 107 11.42 -12.73 -8.30
CA ASP A 107 12.06 -11.44 -8.53
C ASP A 107 12.39 -10.74 -7.21
N LYS A 108 11.45 -10.74 -6.25
CA LYS A 108 11.70 -10.22 -4.90
C LYS A 108 12.78 -11.00 -4.16
N LYS A 109 12.78 -12.34 -4.23
CA LYS A 109 13.83 -13.17 -3.61
C LYS A 109 15.19 -12.96 -4.28
N ASN A 110 15.22 -12.76 -5.58
CA ASN A 110 16.45 -12.48 -6.33
C ASN A 110 16.97 -11.06 -6.03
N MET A 111 16.09 -10.07 -5.86
CA MET A 111 16.46 -8.73 -5.38
C MET A 111 16.85 -8.70 -3.90
N ALA A 112 16.27 -9.57 -3.06
CA ALA A 112 16.52 -9.63 -1.62
C ALA A 112 17.67 -10.56 -1.24
N LYS A 113 18.25 -11.33 -2.16
CA LYS A 113 19.55 -11.98 -1.95
C LYS A 113 20.59 -10.87 -1.92
N PRO A 114 21.15 -10.49 -0.75
CA PRO A 114 22.35 -9.66 -0.77
C PRO A 114 23.38 -10.46 -1.55
N SER A 115 24.09 -9.79 -2.47
CA SER A 115 25.31 -10.31 -3.06
C SER A 115 26.28 -10.68 -1.93
N LYS A 116 26.18 -11.91 -1.43
CA LYS A 116 27.17 -12.56 -0.56
C LYS A 116 28.41 -12.81 -1.41
N LYS A 117 29.08 -11.73 -1.82
CA LYS A 117 30.35 -11.71 -2.56
C LYS A 117 30.98 -10.31 -2.53
N SER A 118 30.88 -9.60 -1.41
CA SER A 118 31.79 -8.49 -1.13
C SER A 118 31.62 -8.06 0.33
N SER A 119 32.37 -8.67 1.23
CA SER A 119 32.96 -8.00 2.41
C SER A 119 33.30 -9.04 3.49
N MET A 120 34.40 -9.77 3.31
CA MET A 120 35.29 -10.05 4.44
C MET A 120 36.65 -10.48 3.90
N LEU A 121 37.40 -9.52 3.34
CA LEU A 121 38.87 -9.52 3.34
C LEU A 121 39.34 -8.07 3.32
N GLU A 122 40.17 -7.80 4.32
CA GLU A 122 41.18 -6.76 4.47
C GLU A 122 40.84 -5.28 4.28
N ASP A 123 41.12 -4.56 5.37
CA ASP A 123 41.30 -3.12 5.44
C ASP A 123 42.31 -2.64 4.40
N GLY A 124 41.85 -1.79 3.50
CA GLY A 124 42.72 -0.88 2.77
C GLY A 124 42.49 -0.85 1.28
N GLU A 125 41.34 -0.35 0.81
CA GLU A 125 41.20 0.36 -0.47
C GLU A 125 40.01 1.33 -0.42
N PRO A 126 40.05 2.45 -1.17
CA PRO A 126 39.17 3.61 -0.97
C PRO A 126 37.72 3.32 -1.36
N ARG A 127 36.79 3.73 -0.50
CA ARG A 127 35.34 3.53 -0.66
C ARG A 127 34.83 4.17 -1.95
N THR A 128 33.90 3.49 -2.63
CA THR A 128 33.09 4.09 -3.70
C THR A 128 32.24 5.23 -3.14
N PRO A 129 32.16 6.39 -3.82
CA PRO A 129 31.39 7.51 -3.31
C PRO A 129 29.90 7.17 -3.29
N HIS A 130 29.25 7.44 -2.16
CA HIS A 130 27.81 7.30 -2.04
C HIS A 130 27.14 8.49 -2.75
N TRP A 131 25.92 8.31 -3.28
CA TRP A 131 25.22 9.34 -4.05
C TRP A 131 24.89 10.64 -3.26
N LEU A 132 25.18 10.66 -1.94
CA LEU A 132 25.10 11.86 -1.09
C LEU A 132 26.44 12.59 -0.89
N ASP A 133 27.58 12.04 -1.31
CA ASP A 133 28.90 12.62 -1.05
C ASP A 133 29.30 13.69 -2.08
N GLU A 134 28.52 13.85 -3.16
CA GLU A 134 28.73 14.87 -4.19
C GLU A 134 28.16 16.24 -3.81
N ARG A 135 28.60 16.83 -2.68
CA ARG A 135 28.36 18.28 -2.44
C ARG A 135 29.11 18.90 -1.27
N LYS A 136 30.43 18.70 -1.14
CA LYS A 136 31.17 19.53 -0.17
C LYS A 136 32.60 19.96 -0.49
N ASP A 137 33.00 20.04 -1.76
CA ASP A 137 34.28 20.70 -2.08
C ASP A 137 34.19 21.49 -3.39
N ARG A 138 33.67 22.72 -3.28
CA ARG A 138 33.99 23.83 -4.21
C ARG A 138 34.21 25.10 -3.42
N SER A 139 35.24 25.09 -2.59
CA SER A 139 35.83 26.31 -2.05
C SER A 139 37.34 26.15 -2.00
N ASN A 140 38.05 26.58 -3.06
CA ASN A 140 39.08 27.61 -3.01
C ASN A 140 39.81 27.73 -4.38
N GLY A 141 39.96 28.95 -4.91
CA GLY A 141 40.85 29.25 -6.05
C GLY A 141 40.37 30.30 -7.08
N PHE A 142 40.51 31.60 -6.75
CA PHE A 142 40.95 32.77 -7.56
C PHE A 142 40.55 32.91 -9.06
N ARG A 143 40.29 34.06 -9.70
CA ARG A 143 40.05 35.51 -9.41
C ARG A 143 39.88 36.17 -10.80
N GLN A 144 38.85 36.99 -11.07
CA GLN A 144 38.99 38.22 -11.89
C GLN A 144 37.82 39.20 -11.66
N GLU A 145 38.09 40.46 -11.96
CA GLU A 145 37.65 41.70 -11.32
C GLU A 145 36.31 42.29 -11.81
N ARG A 146 35.66 43.00 -10.88
CA ARG A 146 34.89 44.27 -10.94
C ARG A 146 34.02 44.60 -12.17
N PHE A 147 32.76 44.96 -11.88
CA PHE A 147 32.17 46.28 -12.15
C PHE A 147 30.98 46.57 -11.20
N GLY A 148 30.97 47.73 -10.54
CA GLY A 148 29.77 48.57 -10.29
C GLY A 148 28.84 48.33 -9.08
N SER A 149 28.98 49.20 -8.06
CA SER A 149 28.18 49.50 -6.82
C SER A 149 26.66 49.84 -7.02
N PRO A 150 25.84 50.25 -5.98
CA PRO A 150 26.05 50.33 -4.52
C PRO A 150 24.89 49.88 -3.58
N ARG A 151 25.27 49.54 -2.34
CA ARG A 151 24.72 49.89 -1.00
C ARG A 151 23.19 49.86 -0.72
N ARG A 152 22.81 49.03 0.27
CA ARG A 152 21.79 49.31 1.31
C ARG A 152 22.18 48.46 2.53
N GLY A 153 22.81 49.01 3.57
CA GLY A 153 22.17 49.78 4.64
C GLY A 153 21.72 48.81 5.74
N GLY A 154 22.53 48.65 6.79
CA GLY A 154 22.37 47.63 7.83
C GLY A 154 21.43 48.00 8.99
N HIS A 155 21.29 47.07 9.94
CA HIS A 155 21.05 47.37 11.35
C HIS A 155 21.49 46.19 12.23
N SER A 156 22.48 46.47 13.07
CA SER A 156 22.93 45.67 14.21
C SER A 156 21.92 45.74 15.35
N ARG A 157 21.79 44.64 16.12
CA ARG A 157 21.45 44.68 17.55
C ARG A 157 22.19 43.56 18.28
N ASP A 158 23.17 43.97 19.09
CA ASP A 158 23.85 43.23 20.16
C ASP A 158 22.85 42.88 21.29
N GLY A 159 22.78 41.63 21.77
CA GLY A 159 23.42 41.11 22.99
C GLY A 159 22.37 40.77 24.09
N PRO A 160 22.65 40.05 25.20
CA PRO A 160 23.91 39.46 25.69
C PRO A 160 23.85 37.93 25.98
N GLY A 161 25.02 37.33 26.29
CA GLY A 161 25.23 35.88 26.36
C GLY A 161 25.05 35.17 27.71
N GLY A 162 25.53 33.92 27.76
CA GLY A 162 25.69 33.15 29.00
C GLY A 162 26.10 31.69 28.79
N GLY A 163 27.29 31.34 29.31
CA GLY A 163 27.59 30.06 29.99
C GLY A 163 27.77 28.79 29.15
N GLY A 164 29.00 28.29 29.07
CA GLY A 164 29.29 26.93 28.61
C GLY A 164 28.96 25.87 29.66
N SER A 165 28.52 24.69 29.20
CA SER A 165 28.66 23.42 29.92
C SER A 165 28.84 22.28 28.93
N THR A 166 29.96 21.58 29.04
CA THR A 166 30.31 20.35 28.32
C THR A 166 29.32 19.22 28.61
N GLY A 167 28.77 18.58 27.57
CA GLY A 167 27.99 17.36 27.68
C GLY A 167 27.59 16.81 26.30
N ALA A 168 27.98 15.58 25.99
CA ALA A 168 27.77 14.92 24.71
C ALA A 168 26.28 14.88 24.31
N ALA A 169 25.95 15.56 23.20
CA ALA A 169 24.59 15.60 22.67
C ALA A 169 24.31 14.35 21.82
N ALA A 170 23.63 13.36 22.40
CA ALA A 170 22.96 12.32 21.63
C ALA A 170 21.83 12.96 20.80
N ALA A 171 21.86 12.78 19.48
CA ALA A 171 20.86 13.32 18.57
C ALA A 171 19.45 12.79 18.92
N LYS A 172 18.58 13.66 19.43
CA LYS A 172 17.18 13.35 19.72
C LYS A 172 16.37 13.41 18.43
N PHE A 173 16.11 12.24 17.85
CA PHE A 173 15.24 12.11 16.69
C PHE A 173 13.77 12.44 17.05
N PRO A 174 13.00 13.06 16.13
CA PRO A 174 11.72 13.71 16.41
C PRO A 174 10.55 12.80 16.83
N TRP A 175 10.77 11.49 16.94
CA TRP A 175 9.74 10.49 17.31
C TRP A 175 10.04 9.77 18.64
N SER A 176 11.12 10.17 19.32
CA SER A 176 11.55 9.60 20.61
C SER A 176 10.67 9.95 21.82
N ASN A 177 9.57 10.71 21.62
CA ASN A 177 8.69 11.17 22.71
C ASN A 177 7.22 10.73 22.57
N MET A 178 6.96 9.58 21.93
CA MET A 178 5.62 8.98 21.97
C MET A 178 5.43 8.18 23.26
N LYS A 179 4.67 8.75 24.22
CA LYS A 179 4.16 8.03 25.39
C LYS A 179 3.21 6.91 24.94
N SER A 180 3.45 5.69 25.39
CA SER A 180 2.50 4.58 25.31
C SER A 180 1.34 4.84 26.27
N PHE A 181 0.12 4.90 25.75
CA PHE A 181 -1.09 4.91 26.58
C PHE A 181 -1.27 3.52 27.21
N ALA A 182 -1.11 3.44 28.54
CA ALA A 182 -1.51 2.30 29.33
C ALA A 182 -3.01 2.41 29.67
N SER A 183 -3.67 1.26 29.67
CA SER A 183 -5.09 1.02 29.92
C SER A 183 -5.52 1.40 31.34
N ASP A 184 -6.60 2.19 31.45
CA ASP A 184 -7.31 2.43 32.71
C ASP A 184 -7.95 1.14 33.24
N GLN A 185 -7.61 0.79 34.49
CA GLN A 185 -8.33 -0.18 35.29
C GLN A 185 -9.57 0.50 35.90
N CYS A 186 -10.73 -0.12 35.71
CA CYS A 186 -11.94 0.15 36.48
C CYS A 186 -11.82 -0.54 37.83
N GLU A 187 -12.08 0.18 38.93
CA GLU A 187 -12.41 -0.42 40.23
C GLU A 187 -13.72 0.17 40.75
N GLU A 188 -14.54 -0.78 41.22
CA GLU A 188 -15.76 -0.78 42.07
C GLU A 188 -16.85 0.29 41.93
#